data_AF-A0A497J764-F1
#
_entry.id   AF-A0A497J764-F1
#
_cell.length_a   1.000
_cell.length_b   1.000
_cell.length_c   1.000
_cell.angle_alpha   90.00
_cell.angle_beta   90.00
_cell.angle_gamma   90.00
#
_symmetry.space_group_name_H-M   'P 1'
#
loop_
_entity.id
_entity.type
_entity.pdbx_description
1 polymer ?
#
loop_
_entity_poly.entity_id
_entity_poly.type
_entity_poly.pdbx_seq_one_letter_code
_entity_poly.pdbx_strand_id
1 'polypeptide(L)'
;MRLVCISLHHISLPYKEFQRYRFRNPSDFYEKTKEIRERVLIQSGTRIEIYALVEKQEFCFLTKFFPEERKIYTNEKAVRHLFRLVGAIESRVLGENYLHVIVEEAFKVAKDNLAIGKCLEALSTSAKRVSKRIREETGITNVENVVEIAINSILKEVPSIENKKVLLLGGGLSGIKLARALREKGAIIKVANRNYDIGKRIGEEIGEVEVIKYAGLLDNISNSDILICATLASHYRVKPEMIKIKDKLIIVDVSPFRNVDPRVKEIEKVMLLNSEIDKVIRENMEAMRKEIPKVEKIIEEEIKRLKEGEECPL
;
A
#
# COMPACT_ATOMS: atom_id res chain seq x y z
N MET A 1 16.64 -22.86 15.47
CA MET A 1 15.65 -21.83 15.12
C MET A 1 15.25 -21.98 13.65
N ARG A 2 14.08 -21.51 13.24
CA ARG A 2 13.58 -21.54 11.85
C ARG A 2 13.13 -20.15 11.44
N LEU A 3 13.42 -19.74 10.21
CA LEU A 3 12.84 -18.53 9.65
C LEU A 3 11.39 -18.83 9.25
N VAL A 4 10.46 -18.00 9.68
CA VAL A 4 9.04 -18.14 9.34
C VAL A 4 8.49 -16.83 8.80
N CYS A 5 7.55 -16.93 7.86
CA CYS A 5 6.63 -15.86 7.51
C CYS A 5 5.20 -16.34 7.77
N ILE A 6 4.49 -15.61 8.64
CA ILE A 6 3.07 -15.82 8.87
C ILE A 6 2.34 -14.67 8.18
N SER A 7 1.61 -14.98 7.11
CA SER A 7 0.99 -13.99 6.22
C SER A 7 -0.54 -14.09 6.29
N LEU A 8 -1.19 -12.97 6.56
CA LEU A 8 -2.64 -12.80 6.47
C LEU A 8 -2.95 -11.82 5.35
N HIS A 9 -3.71 -12.28 4.36
CA HIS A 9 -4.17 -11.44 3.25
C HIS A 9 -5.67 -11.21 3.36
N HIS A 10 -6.14 -10.02 3.02
CA HIS A 10 -7.57 -9.67 3.10
C HIS A 10 -8.52 -10.50 2.20
N ILE A 11 -7.99 -11.40 1.38
CA ILE A 11 -8.79 -12.28 0.52
C ILE A 11 -9.17 -13.54 1.27
N SER A 12 -8.38 -13.91 2.28
CA SER A 12 -8.63 -15.04 3.14
C SER A 12 -9.84 -14.83 4.07
N LEU A 13 -10.27 -13.58 4.29
CA LEU A 13 -11.34 -13.24 5.22
C LEU A 13 -12.02 -11.91 4.84
N PRO A 14 -13.29 -11.66 5.24
CA PRO A 14 -13.95 -10.38 5.00
C PRO A 14 -13.11 -9.20 5.48
N TYR A 15 -13.02 -8.11 4.69
CA TYR A 15 -12.09 -7.01 5.00
C TYR A 15 -12.29 -6.38 6.38
N LYS A 16 -13.54 -6.24 6.83
CA LYS A 16 -13.87 -5.72 8.17
C LYS A 16 -13.24 -6.57 9.27
N GLU A 17 -13.13 -7.87 9.06
CA GLU A 17 -12.48 -8.80 9.97
C GLU A 17 -10.96 -8.74 9.84
N PHE A 18 -10.42 -8.71 8.61
CA PHE A 18 -9.00 -8.48 8.34
C PHE A 18 -8.44 -7.25 9.09
N GLN A 19 -9.20 -6.17 9.11
CA GLN A 19 -8.81 -4.94 9.80
C GLN A 19 -8.58 -5.09 11.31
N ARG A 20 -9.22 -6.07 11.95
CA ARG A 20 -9.08 -6.30 13.40
C ARG A 20 -7.70 -6.82 13.77
N TYR A 21 -7.03 -7.49 12.85
CA TYR A 21 -5.68 -8.04 13.05
C TYR A 21 -4.57 -7.01 12.78
N ARG A 22 -4.91 -5.80 12.32
CA ARG A 22 -3.92 -4.76 12.05
C ARG A 22 -3.44 -4.11 13.33
N PHE A 23 -2.12 -3.95 13.48
CA PHE A 23 -1.56 -3.08 14.52
C PHE A 23 -1.73 -1.62 14.09
N ARG A 24 -2.48 -0.86 14.88
CA ARG A 24 -2.66 0.59 14.64
C ARG A 24 -1.38 1.35 14.96
N ASN A 25 -0.71 0.94 16.03
CA ASN A 25 0.62 1.38 16.38
C ASN A 25 1.59 0.19 16.24
N PRO A 26 2.54 0.24 15.29
CA PRO A 26 3.51 -0.83 15.11
C PRO A 26 4.31 -1.15 16.39
N SER A 27 4.55 -0.18 17.28
CA SER A 27 5.26 -0.40 18.54
C SER A 27 4.58 -1.45 19.43
N ASP A 28 3.24 -1.53 19.41
CA ASP A 28 2.48 -2.50 20.19
C ASP A 28 2.83 -3.95 19.80
N PHE A 29 3.17 -4.19 18.52
CA PHE A 29 3.65 -5.50 18.08
C PHE A 29 4.98 -5.82 18.73
N TYR A 30 5.94 -4.89 18.65
CA TYR A 30 7.30 -5.11 19.17
C TYR A 30 7.31 -5.30 20.68
N GLU A 31 6.46 -4.58 21.42
CA GLU A 31 6.30 -4.77 22.87
C GLU A 31 5.77 -6.17 23.21
N LYS A 32 4.69 -6.60 22.53
CA LYS A 32 4.07 -7.92 22.74
C LYS A 32 4.95 -9.10 22.34
N THR A 33 5.95 -8.86 21.50
CA THR A 33 6.82 -9.90 20.95
C THR A 33 8.28 -9.74 21.39
N LYS A 34 8.54 -8.96 22.45
CA LYS A 34 9.89 -8.61 22.94
C LYS A 34 10.82 -9.79 23.22
N GLU A 35 10.27 -10.96 23.54
CA GLU A 35 11.03 -12.19 23.81
C GLU A 35 11.61 -12.82 22.52
N ILE A 36 11.02 -12.52 21.37
CA ILE A 36 11.47 -13.05 20.07
C ILE A 36 12.57 -12.16 19.53
N ARG A 37 13.77 -12.70 19.41
CA ARG A 37 14.98 -11.92 19.10
C ARG A 37 14.94 -11.21 17.74
N GLU A 38 14.61 -11.93 16.67
CA GLU A 38 14.55 -11.35 15.33
C GLU A 38 13.13 -11.44 14.78
N ARG A 39 12.51 -10.27 14.52
CA ARG A 39 11.13 -10.17 14.04
C ARG A 39 10.88 -8.86 13.29
N VAL A 40 10.08 -8.92 12.24
CA VAL A 40 9.64 -7.77 11.43
C VAL A 40 8.14 -7.91 11.17
N LEU A 41 7.42 -6.83 11.42
CA LEU A 41 6.02 -6.69 11.04
C LEU A 41 5.90 -5.87 9.76
N ILE A 42 5.34 -6.47 8.72
CA ILE A 42 5.06 -5.83 7.42
C ILE A 42 3.55 -5.67 7.29
N GLN A 43 3.05 -4.45 7.11
CA GLN A 43 1.61 -4.19 6.92
C GLN A 43 1.35 -3.24 5.75
N SER A 44 0.53 -3.66 4.79
CA SER A 44 -0.01 -2.79 3.73
C SER A 44 -1.52 -2.65 3.89
N GLY A 45 -2.23 -1.95 2.99
CA GLY A 45 -3.71 -1.91 3.03
C GLY A 45 -4.39 -3.28 2.86
N THR A 46 -3.67 -4.28 2.32
CA THR A 46 -4.22 -5.55 1.82
C THR A 46 -3.63 -6.80 2.49
N ARG A 47 -2.50 -6.68 3.21
CA ARG A 47 -1.83 -7.79 3.91
C ARG A 47 -1.20 -7.38 5.23
N ILE A 48 -0.95 -8.38 6.08
CA ILE A 48 -0.21 -8.30 7.33
C ILE A 48 0.69 -9.52 7.36
N GLU A 49 2.00 -9.33 7.49
CA GLU A 49 2.97 -10.40 7.49
C GLU A 49 3.94 -10.24 8.66
N ILE A 50 4.21 -11.33 9.37
CA ILE A 50 5.22 -11.40 10.42
C ILE A 50 6.34 -12.29 9.92
N TYR A 51 7.52 -11.70 9.74
CA TYR A 51 8.76 -12.43 9.51
C TYR A 51 9.50 -12.57 10.82
N ALA A 52 9.93 -13.77 11.20
CA ALA A 52 10.67 -13.97 12.44
C ALA A 52 11.58 -15.19 12.39
N LEU A 53 12.68 -15.14 13.16
CA LEU A 53 13.51 -16.30 13.44
C LEU A 53 13.09 -16.87 14.80
N VAL A 54 12.52 -18.08 14.80
CA VAL A 54 11.80 -18.61 15.98
C VAL A 54 12.13 -20.06 16.30
N GLU A 55 11.94 -20.40 17.57
CA GLU A 55 11.78 -21.77 18.08
C GLU A 55 10.31 -22.21 18.07
N LYS A 56 10.06 -23.48 18.45
CA LYS A 56 8.71 -24.06 18.40
C LYS A 56 7.70 -23.31 19.27
N GLN A 57 8.08 -22.89 20.47
CA GLN A 57 7.18 -22.19 21.40
C GLN A 57 6.83 -20.79 20.88
N GLU A 58 7.84 -20.03 20.44
CA GLU A 58 7.68 -18.71 19.83
C GLU A 58 6.81 -18.75 18.56
N PHE A 59 6.99 -19.78 17.73
CA PHE A 59 6.14 -20.00 16.56
C PHE A 59 4.68 -20.20 16.97
N CYS A 60 4.40 -21.07 17.95
CA CYS A 60 3.05 -21.28 18.48
C CYS A 60 2.44 -20.02 19.12
N PHE A 61 3.26 -19.11 19.62
CA PHE A 61 2.82 -17.81 20.11
C PHE A 61 2.46 -16.87 18.96
N LEU A 62 3.34 -16.71 17.97
CA LEU A 62 3.12 -15.82 16.83
C LEU A 62 1.91 -16.22 15.98
N THR A 63 1.63 -17.52 15.82
CA THR A 63 0.47 -17.99 15.06
C THR A 63 -0.87 -17.57 15.68
N LYS A 64 -0.92 -17.23 16.98
CA LYS A 64 -2.14 -16.74 17.65
C LYS A 64 -2.51 -15.32 17.28
N PHE A 65 -1.60 -14.56 16.65
CA PHE A 65 -1.90 -13.20 16.20
C PHE A 65 -2.82 -13.16 14.98
N PHE A 66 -2.96 -14.27 14.24
CA PHE A 66 -3.77 -14.37 13.04
C PHE A 66 -4.73 -15.56 13.11
N PRO A 67 -5.85 -15.52 12.37
CA PRO A 67 -6.80 -16.63 12.35
C PRO A 67 -6.26 -17.81 11.54
N GLU A 68 -7.04 -18.88 11.40
CA GLU A 68 -6.60 -20.12 10.73
C GLU A 68 -6.33 -19.95 9.24
N GLU A 69 -6.97 -18.99 8.57
CA GLU A 69 -6.84 -18.71 7.14
C GLU A 69 -5.51 -18.03 6.76
N ARG A 70 -4.61 -17.85 7.73
CA ARG A 70 -3.24 -17.40 7.52
C ARG A 70 -2.43 -18.42 6.70
N LYS A 71 -1.53 -17.92 5.87
CA LYS A 71 -0.51 -18.74 5.21
C LYS A 71 0.76 -18.74 6.04
N ILE A 72 1.46 -19.88 6.04
CA ILE A 72 2.72 -20.04 6.75
C ILE A 72 3.77 -20.52 5.75
N TYR A 73 4.84 -19.75 5.65
CA TYR A 73 6.03 -20.08 4.87
C TYR A 73 7.21 -20.27 5.81
N THR A 74 8.10 -21.21 5.51
CA THR A 74 9.26 -21.53 6.34
C THR A 74 10.55 -21.56 5.51
N ASN A 75 11.64 -21.12 6.12
CA ASN A 75 13.01 -21.08 5.55
C ASN A 75 13.01 -20.48 4.13
N GLU A 76 13.53 -21.20 3.14
CA GLU A 76 13.57 -20.76 1.74
C GLU A 76 12.21 -20.27 1.22
N LYS A 77 11.09 -20.90 1.60
CA LYS A 77 9.76 -20.46 1.15
C LYS A 77 9.41 -19.08 1.71
N ALA A 78 9.84 -18.75 2.92
CA ALA A 78 9.63 -17.42 3.51
C ALA A 78 10.48 -16.37 2.79
N VAL A 79 11.74 -16.68 2.51
CA VAL A 79 12.65 -15.80 1.75
C VAL A 79 12.11 -15.55 0.35
N ARG A 80 11.74 -16.60 -0.36
CA ARG A 80 11.12 -16.52 -1.69
C ARG A 80 9.87 -15.66 -1.66
N HIS A 81 8.99 -15.85 -0.68
CA HIS A 81 7.79 -15.01 -0.51
C HIS A 81 8.15 -13.53 -0.35
N LEU A 82 9.17 -13.20 0.45
CA LEU A 82 9.62 -11.81 0.63
C LEU A 82 10.16 -11.22 -0.68
N PHE A 83 10.95 -12.00 -1.42
CA PHE A 83 11.55 -11.55 -2.68
C PHE A 83 10.48 -11.35 -3.76
N ARG A 84 9.49 -12.24 -3.82
CA ARG A 84 8.31 -12.06 -4.68
C ARG A 84 7.46 -10.85 -4.26
N LEU A 85 7.42 -10.53 -2.96
CA LEU A 85 6.74 -9.35 -2.42
C LEU A 85 7.43 -8.04 -2.86
N VAL A 86 8.75 -7.92 -2.69
CA VAL A 86 9.50 -6.72 -3.13
C VAL A 86 9.60 -6.61 -4.64
N GLY A 87 9.45 -7.72 -5.36
CA GLY A 87 9.30 -7.78 -6.82
C GLY A 87 7.89 -7.45 -7.32
N ALA A 88 6.95 -7.12 -6.43
CA ALA A 88 5.54 -6.80 -6.72
C ALA A 88 4.73 -7.89 -7.45
N ILE A 89 5.26 -9.12 -7.58
CA ILE A 89 4.59 -10.25 -8.23
C ILE A 89 3.69 -11.05 -7.26
N GLU A 90 3.70 -10.71 -5.97
CA GLU A 90 2.70 -11.14 -4.97
C GLU A 90 1.48 -10.23 -4.91
N SER A 91 1.49 -9.08 -5.58
CA SER A 91 0.33 -8.16 -5.58
C SER A 91 -0.71 -8.59 -6.60
N ARG A 92 -1.98 -8.66 -6.18
CA ARG A 92 -3.11 -8.84 -7.11
C ARG A 92 -3.51 -7.55 -7.82
N VAL A 93 -3.04 -6.41 -7.33
CA VAL A 93 -2.96 -5.17 -8.09
C VAL A 93 -1.52 -5.08 -8.58
N LEU A 94 -1.24 -5.76 -9.69
CA LEU A 94 0.06 -5.64 -10.36
C LEU A 94 0.24 -4.14 -10.67
N GLY A 95 1.31 -3.54 -10.15
CA GLY A 95 1.53 -2.08 -10.20
C GLY A 95 1.43 -1.36 -8.86
N GLU A 96 1.23 -2.05 -7.73
CA GLU A 96 1.64 -1.55 -6.41
C GLU A 96 3.18 -1.50 -6.34
N ASN A 97 3.79 -0.60 -7.12
CA ASN A 97 5.23 -0.35 -7.20
C ASN A 97 5.79 0.25 -5.89
N TYR A 98 5.10 0.08 -4.76
CA TYR A 98 5.47 0.59 -3.45
C TYR A 98 5.62 -0.49 -2.38
N LEU A 99 5.41 -1.78 -2.71
CA LEU A 99 5.61 -2.85 -1.73
C LEU A 99 7.05 -2.92 -1.23
N HIS A 100 8.04 -2.68 -2.10
CA HIS A 100 9.44 -2.57 -1.67
C HIS A 100 9.65 -1.44 -0.65
N VAL A 101 9.00 -0.28 -0.83
CA VAL A 101 9.06 0.84 0.13
C VAL A 101 8.45 0.45 1.47
N ILE A 102 7.30 -0.23 1.46
CA ILE A 102 6.64 -0.73 2.69
C ILE A 102 7.53 -1.74 3.41
N VAL A 103 8.18 -2.63 2.67
CA VAL A 103 9.11 -3.62 3.24
C VAL A 103 10.33 -2.91 3.82
N GLU A 104 10.95 -1.99 3.11
CA GLU A 104 12.11 -1.22 3.60
C GLU A 104 11.78 -0.45 4.89
N GLU A 105 10.63 0.22 4.94
CA GLU A 105 10.19 0.93 6.14
C GLU A 105 9.91 -0.04 7.30
N ALA A 106 9.30 -1.21 7.03
CA ALA A 106 9.07 -2.23 8.05
C ALA A 106 10.37 -2.74 8.68
N PHE A 107 11.40 -2.97 7.87
CA PHE A 107 12.73 -3.36 8.37
C PHE A 107 13.40 -2.23 9.16
N LYS A 108 13.23 -0.97 8.75
CA LYS A 108 13.73 0.19 9.50
C LYS A 108 13.07 0.28 10.88
N VAL A 109 11.73 0.20 10.94
CA VAL A 109 10.98 0.20 12.20
C VAL A 109 11.41 -0.96 13.11
N ALA A 110 11.62 -2.16 12.55
CA ALA A 110 12.13 -3.29 13.33
C ALA A 110 13.53 -3.03 13.90
N LYS A 111 14.41 -2.40 13.11
CA LYS A 111 15.76 -2.03 13.53
C LYS A 111 15.74 -1.02 14.67
N ASP A 112 14.89 0.00 14.58
CA ASP A 112 14.69 1.02 15.63
C ASP A 112 14.15 0.39 16.93
N ASN A 113 13.46 -0.75 16.85
CA ASN A 113 12.97 -1.54 17.98
C ASN A 113 13.93 -2.67 18.43
N LEU A 114 15.19 -2.65 17.96
CA LEU A 114 16.20 -3.67 18.29
C LEU A 114 15.76 -5.11 17.97
N ALA A 115 14.92 -5.27 16.94
CA ALA A 115 14.30 -6.54 16.55
C ALA A 115 14.94 -7.17 15.30
N ILE A 116 16.12 -6.68 14.89
CA ILE A 116 16.89 -7.19 13.76
C ILE A 116 18.20 -7.80 14.27
N GLY A 117 18.47 -9.04 13.88
CA GLY A 117 19.76 -9.71 14.08
C GLY A 117 20.39 -10.10 12.74
N LYS A 118 21.28 -11.09 12.77
CA LYS A 118 22.10 -11.44 11.59
C LYS A 118 21.24 -11.94 10.43
N CYS A 119 20.28 -12.84 10.69
CA CYS A 119 19.47 -13.41 9.61
C CYS A 119 18.57 -12.32 8.98
N LEU A 120 17.86 -11.52 9.77
CA LEU A 120 16.96 -10.50 9.22
C LEU A 120 17.70 -9.30 8.60
N GLU A 121 18.91 -8.94 9.05
CA GLU A 121 19.74 -7.93 8.37
C GLU A 121 20.22 -8.44 6.99
N ALA A 122 20.66 -9.69 6.92
CA ALA A 122 21.03 -10.35 5.66
C ALA A 122 19.84 -10.39 4.70
N LEU A 123 18.68 -10.80 5.21
CA LEU A 123 17.44 -10.85 4.43
C LEU A 123 17.00 -9.47 3.94
N SER A 124 17.12 -8.42 4.77
CA SER A 124 16.85 -7.04 4.37
C SER A 124 17.76 -6.57 3.24
N THR A 125 19.05 -6.88 3.35
CA THR A 125 20.07 -6.51 2.35
C THR A 125 19.82 -7.21 1.02
N SER A 126 19.54 -8.51 1.04
CA SER A 126 19.18 -9.27 -0.16
C SER A 126 17.86 -8.82 -0.76
N ALA A 127 16.84 -8.49 0.04
CA ALA A 127 15.58 -7.96 -0.47
C ALA A 127 15.77 -6.63 -1.21
N LYS A 128 16.62 -5.72 -0.69
CA LYS A 128 16.98 -4.47 -1.38
C LYS A 128 17.70 -4.73 -2.70
N ARG A 129 18.62 -5.69 -2.72
CA ARG A 129 19.35 -6.09 -3.94
C ARG A 129 18.41 -6.66 -5.00
N VAL A 130 17.54 -7.59 -4.62
CA VAL A 130 16.51 -8.16 -5.50
C VAL A 130 15.62 -7.07 -6.05
N SER A 131 15.12 -6.18 -5.18
CA SER A 131 14.26 -5.07 -5.59
C SER A 131 14.95 -4.17 -6.61
N LYS A 132 16.24 -3.84 -6.38
CA LYS A 132 17.05 -3.05 -7.32
C LYS A 132 17.23 -3.78 -8.66
N ARG A 133 17.68 -5.04 -8.64
CA ARG A 133 17.88 -5.85 -9.85
C ARG A 133 16.60 -6.00 -10.66
N ILE A 134 15.46 -6.23 -10.02
CA ILE A 134 14.16 -6.32 -10.70
C ILE A 134 13.84 -5.03 -11.46
N ARG A 135 14.09 -3.85 -10.85
CA ARG A 135 13.85 -2.55 -11.52
C ARG A 135 14.81 -2.26 -12.67
N GLU A 136 16.05 -2.73 -12.57
CA GLU A 136 17.11 -2.43 -13.56
C GLU A 136 17.16 -3.46 -14.71
N GLU A 137 16.86 -4.73 -14.42
CA GLU A 137 17.06 -5.86 -15.34
C GLU A 137 15.74 -6.38 -15.94
N THR A 138 14.58 -5.90 -15.51
CA THR A 138 13.26 -6.35 -16.02
C THR A 138 12.38 -5.19 -16.42
N GLY A 139 11.42 -5.43 -17.31
CA GLY A 139 10.42 -4.45 -17.70
C GLY A 139 9.23 -4.36 -16.73
N ILE A 140 9.28 -5.03 -15.57
CA ILE A 140 8.10 -5.14 -14.69
C ILE A 140 7.68 -3.79 -14.11
N THR A 141 8.59 -2.84 -14.02
CA THR A 141 8.33 -1.46 -13.56
C THR A 141 8.17 -0.45 -14.69
N ASN A 142 8.18 -0.89 -15.96
CA ASN A 142 8.01 0.01 -17.13
C ASN A 142 6.55 0.43 -17.36
N VAL A 143 5.64 -0.10 -16.55
CA VAL A 143 4.22 0.24 -16.59
C VAL A 143 3.91 1.39 -15.64
N GLU A 144 2.95 2.22 -16.00
CA GLU A 144 2.48 3.30 -15.14
C GLU A 144 1.91 2.75 -13.83
N ASN A 145 2.28 3.35 -12.71
CA ASN A 145 1.66 3.02 -11.42
C ASN A 145 0.31 3.73 -11.26
N VAL A 146 -0.51 3.29 -10.29
CA VAL A 146 -1.88 3.81 -10.08
C VAL A 146 -1.92 5.35 -9.93
N VAL A 147 -0.88 5.96 -9.35
CA VAL A 147 -0.81 7.42 -9.19
C VAL A 147 -0.59 8.10 -10.54
N GLU A 148 0.33 7.60 -11.37
CA GLU A 148 0.59 8.11 -12.72
C GLU A 148 -0.65 7.97 -13.61
N ILE A 149 -1.30 6.80 -13.58
CA ILE A 149 -2.55 6.55 -14.32
C ILE A 149 -3.63 7.55 -13.88
N ALA A 150 -3.76 7.79 -12.57
CA ALA A 150 -4.74 8.74 -12.03
C ALA A 150 -4.44 10.18 -12.48
N ILE A 151 -3.18 10.63 -12.40
CA ILE A 151 -2.75 11.96 -12.89
C ILE A 151 -3.09 12.11 -14.36
N ASN A 152 -2.71 11.14 -15.20
CA ASN A 152 -2.94 11.19 -16.63
C ASN A 152 -4.43 11.14 -16.98
N SER A 153 -5.23 10.40 -16.21
CA SER A 153 -6.69 10.39 -16.36
C SER A 153 -7.32 11.74 -15.99
N ILE A 154 -6.85 12.38 -14.92
CA ILE A 154 -7.30 13.73 -14.53
C ILE A 154 -6.92 14.77 -15.58
N LEU A 155 -5.67 14.76 -16.06
CA LEU A 155 -5.15 15.75 -17.01
C LEU A 155 -5.80 15.68 -18.40
N LYS A 156 -6.33 14.51 -18.79
CA LYS A 156 -7.16 14.38 -20.00
C LYS A 156 -8.46 15.17 -19.91
N GLU A 157 -9.02 15.30 -18.71
CA GLU A 157 -10.31 15.93 -18.44
C GLU A 157 -10.19 17.38 -17.97
N VAL A 158 -9.02 17.74 -17.45
CA VAL A 158 -8.69 19.06 -16.91
C VAL A 158 -7.35 19.49 -17.52
N PRO A 159 -7.39 20.31 -18.60
CA PRO A 159 -6.16 20.71 -19.30
C PRO A 159 -5.15 21.46 -18.44
N SER A 160 -5.60 22.15 -17.38
CA SER A 160 -4.74 22.81 -16.40
C SER A 160 -5.24 22.61 -14.97
N ILE A 161 -4.33 22.15 -14.11
CA ILE A 161 -4.56 21.89 -12.68
C ILE A 161 -4.24 23.11 -11.80
N GLU A 162 -3.64 24.15 -12.39
CA GLU A 162 -3.35 25.40 -11.71
C GLU A 162 -4.63 25.98 -11.07
N ASN A 163 -4.56 26.30 -9.77
CA ASN A 163 -5.66 26.81 -8.96
C ASN A 163 -6.90 25.89 -8.82
N LYS A 164 -6.84 24.63 -9.27
CA LYS A 164 -7.92 23.67 -9.06
C LYS A 164 -8.02 23.26 -7.60
N LYS A 165 -9.24 23.22 -7.07
CA LYS A 165 -9.52 22.80 -5.70
C LYS A 165 -9.61 21.29 -5.64
N VAL A 166 -8.68 20.67 -4.93
CA VAL A 166 -8.59 19.22 -4.78
C VAL A 166 -8.84 18.85 -3.33
N LEU A 167 -9.81 17.97 -3.09
CA LEU A 167 -10.06 17.40 -1.78
C LEU A 167 -9.54 15.97 -1.73
N LEU A 168 -8.58 15.70 -0.84
CA LEU A 168 -8.16 14.36 -0.49
C LEU A 168 -9.00 13.85 0.70
N LEU A 169 -9.87 12.88 0.46
CA LEU A 169 -10.57 12.13 1.50
C LEU A 169 -9.78 10.86 1.85
N GLY A 170 -9.16 10.84 3.03
CA GLY A 170 -8.41 9.70 3.55
C GLY A 170 -6.94 10.02 3.80
N GLY A 171 -6.08 9.05 3.46
CA GLY A 171 -4.65 9.07 3.80
C GLY A 171 -3.89 7.83 3.34
N GLY A 172 -4.40 7.10 2.35
CA GLY A 172 -3.65 6.01 1.73
C GLY A 172 -2.46 6.57 0.93
N LEU A 173 -1.33 5.85 0.94
CA LEU A 173 -0.08 6.25 0.28
C LEU A 173 -0.28 6.76 -1.15
N SER A 174 -1.07 6.06 -1.97
CA SER A 174 -1.36 6.48 -3.34
C SER A 174 -2.11 7.82 -3.42
N GLY A 175 -3.05 8.07 -2.50
CA GLY A 175 -3.78 9.33 -2.45
C GLY A 175 -2.91 10.50 -2.00
N ILE A 176 -2.01 10.26 -1.04
CA ILE A 176 -1.03 11.26 -0.58
C ILE A 176 -0.09 11.63 -1.74
N LYS A 177 0.46 10.64 -2.44
CA LYS A 177 1.33 10.85 -3.60
C LYS A 177 0.61 11.58 -4.74
N LEU A 178 -0.63 11.20 -5.03
CA LEU A 178 -1.46 11.87 -6.04
C LEU A 178 -1.70 13.33 -5.67
N ALA A 179 -2.13 13.61 -4.43
CA ALA A 179 -2.37 14.97 -3.96
C ALA A 179 -1.10 15.83 -3.99
N ARG A 180 0.05 15.28 -3.58
CA ARG A 180 1.35 15.95 -3.65
C ARG A 180 1.75 16.27 -5.10
N ALA A 181 1.61 15.33 -6.02
CA ALA A 181 1.93 15.55 -7.44
C ALA A 181 1.02 16.60 -8.08
N LEU A 182 -0.26 16.66 -7.70
CA LEU A 182 -1.18 17.72 -8.17
C LEU A 182 -0.84 19.08 -7.56
N ARG A 183 -0.43 19.12 -6.28
CA ARG A 183 0.03 20.35 -5.62
C ARG A 183 1.26 20.93 -6.31
N GLU A 184 2.24 20.08 -6.64
CA GLU A 184 3.44 20.48 -7.39
C GLU A 184 3.10 21.05 -8.79
N LYS A 185 1.89 20.78 -9.30
CA LYS A 185 1.32 21.35 -10.54
C LYS A 185 0.35 22.53 -10.31
N GLY A 186 0.35 23.12 -9.11
CA GLY A 186 -0.43 24.33 -8.80
C GLY A 186 -1.84 24.10 -8.24
N ALA A 187 -2.22 22.86 -7.92
CA ALA A 187 -3.51 22.60 -7.27
C ALA A 187 -3.56 23.11 -5.82
N ILE A 188 -4.74 23.59 -5.41
CA ILE A 188 -5.05 23.92 -4.02
C ILE A 188 -5.59 22.67 -3.34
N ILE A 189 -4.78 22.02 -2.51
CA ILE A 189 -5.15 20.78 -1.83
C ILE A 189 -5.79 21.07 -0.47
N LYS A 190 -6.86 20.33 -0.15
CA LYS A 190 -7.38 20.16 1.20
C LYS A 190 -7.41 18.70 1.59
N VAL A 191 -7.20 18.39 2.87
CA VAL A 191 -7.23 17.02 3.40
C VAL A 191 -8.39 16.85 4.37
N ALA A 192 -9.17 15.79 4.17
CA ALA A 192 -10.21 15.35 5.09
C ALA A 192 -9.90 13.93 5.59
N ASN A 193 -9.78 13.79 6.90
CA ASN A 193 -9.62 12.50 7.55
C ASN A 193 -10.60 12.38 8.73
N ARG A 194 -11.09 11.16 8.99
CA ARG A 194 -11.96 10.87 10.15
C ARG A 194 -11.23 11.16 11.46
N ASN A 195 -9.92 10.89 11.52
CA ASN A 195 -9.07 11.30 12.61
C ASN A 195 -8.32 12.58 12.18
N TYR A 196 -8.64 13.69 12.84
CA TYR A 196 -8.12 15.00 12.48
C TYR A 196 -6.59 15.10 12.65
N ASP A 197 -6.02 14.47 13.68
CA ASP A 197 -4.58 14.48 13.93
C ASP A 197 -3.80 13.67 12.87
N ILE A 198 -4.38 12.57 12.39
CA ILE A 198 -3.86 11.86 11.21
C ILE A 198 -3.92 12.78 9.98
N GLY A 199 -5.03 13.50 9.80
CA GLY A 199 -5.19 14.48 8.73
C GLY A 199 -4.10 15.56 8.74
N LYS A 200 -3.75 16.10 9.92
CA LYS A 200 -2.65 17.07 10.10
C LYS A 200 -1.32 16.56 9.59
N ARG A 201 -0.91 15.37 10.02
CA ARG A 201 0.35 14.74 9.58
C ARG A 201 0.40 14.54 8.06
N ILE A 202 -0.73 14.13 7.47
CA ILE A 202 -0.85 14.00 6.00
C ILE A 202 -0.76 15.37 5.33
N GLY A 203 -1.40 16.39 5.90
CA GLY A 203 -1.31 17.76 5.41
C GLY A 203 0.13 18.28 5.39
N GLU A 204 0.88 18.03 6.45
CA GLU A 204 2.32 18.31 6.55
C GLU A 204 3.12 17.55 5.49
N GLU A 205 2.86 16.26 5.29
CA GLU A 205 3.58 15.40 4.32
C GLU A 205 3.38 15.83 2.85
N ILE A 206 2.18 16.32 2.51
CA ILE A 206 1.87 16.89 1.18
C ILE A 206 2.52 18.28 1.02
N GLY A 207 2.81 18.93 2.15
CA GLY A 207 3.55 20.17 2.31
C GLY A 207 2.66 21.30 2.84
N GLU A 208 2.25 21.15 4.09
CA GLU A 208 1.52 22.17 4.87
C GLU A 208 0.19 22.61 4.25
N VAL A 209 -0.59 21.66 3.73
CA VAL A 209 -1.90 21.95 3.13
C VAL A 209 -3.01 22.03 4.19
N GLU A 210 -4.11 22.70 3.85
CA GLU A 210 -5.25 22.88 4.75
C GLU A 210 -5.90 21.53 5.11
N VAL A 211 -6.12 21.32 6.42
CA VAL A 211 -6.83 20.13 6.93
C VAL A 211 -8.20 20.53 7.43
N ILE A 212 -9.24 20.02 6.77
CA ILE A 212 -10.62 20.32 7.11
C ILE A 212 -11.13 19.37 8.19
N LYS A 213 -12.03 19.88 9.03
CA LYS A 213 -12.77 19.04 9.97
C LYS A 213 -13.77 18.18 9.20
N TYR A 214 -13.93 16.93 9.63
CA TYR A 214 -14.81 15.96 8.96
C TYR A 214 -16.28 16.44 8.89
N ALA A 215 -16.73 17.27 9.83
CA ALA A 215 -18.06 17.87 9.83
C ALA A 215 -18.32 18.76 8.59
N GLY A 216 -17.27 19.42 8.06
CA GLY A 216 -17.35 20.25 6.86
C GLY A 216 -17.12 19.49 5.55
N LEU A 217 -17.12 18.15 5.59
CA LEU A 217 -16.79 17.33 4.42
C LEU A 217 -17.73 17.59 3.23
N LEU A 218 -19.04 17.69 3.48
CA LEU A 218 -20.03 17.86 2.41
C LEU A 218 -19.83 19.18 1.67
N ASP A 219 -19.67 20.28 2.40
CA ASP A 219 -19.44 21.60 1.80
C ASP A 219 -18.13 21.64 1.01
N ASN A 220 -17.08 20.95 1.49
CA ASN A 220 -15.81 20.91 0.77
C ASN A 220 -15.90 20.01 -0.47
N ILE A 221 -16.65 18.91 -0.45
CA ILE A 221 -16.95 18.12 -1.66
C ILE A 221 -17.64 19.01 -2.69
N SER A 222 -18.68 19.75 -2.27
CA SER A 222 -19.44 20.65 -3.14
C SER A 222 -18.62 21.79 -3.76
N ASN A 223 -17.53 22.19 -3.11
CA ASN A 223 -16.65 23.29 -3.53
C ASN A 223 -15.35 22.82 -4.19
N SER A 224 -15.20 21.52 -4.46
CA SER A 224 -14.00 20.96 -5.09
C SER A 224 -14.20 20.74 -6.59
N ASP A 225 -13.13 20.93 -7.36
CA ASP A 225 -13.06 20.50 -8.76
C ASP A 225 -12.75 19.00 -8.85
N ILE A 226 -11.92 18.50 -7.92
CA ILE A 226 -11.42 17.12 -7.91
C ILE A 226 -11.55 16.55 -6.50
N LEU A 227 -12.15 15.37 -6.38
CA LEU A 227 -12.21 14.57 -5.15
C LEU A 227 -11.36 13.30 -5.32
N ILE A 228 -10.31 13.19 -4.51
CA ILE A 228 -9.50 11.97 -4.40
C ILE A 228 -9.98 11.18 -3.20
N CYS A 229 -10.44 9.94 -3.42
CA CYS A 229 -10.74 9.01 -2.34
C CYS A 229 -9.58 8.01 -2.18
N ALA A 230 -9.01 7.95 -0.98
CA ALA A 230 -7.89 7.06 -0.66
C ALA A 230 -7.99 6.59 0.79
N THR A 231 -8.97 5.75 1.10
CA THR A 231 -9.19 5.24 2.46
C THR A 231 -9.08 3.71 2.51
N LEU A 232 -8.94 3.19 3.73
CA LEU A 232 -9.01 1.76 4.00
C LEU A 232 -10.43 1.36 4.42
N ALA A 233 -11.49 1.93 3.86
CA ALA A 233 -12.84 1.48 4.17
C ALA A 233 -13.21 0.27 3.29
N SER A 234 -14.02 -0.67 3.80
CA SER A 234 -14.65 -1.72 2.98
C SER A 234 -16.00 -1.33 2.38
N HIS A 235 -16.44 -0.09 2.61
CA HIS A 235 -17.75 0.40 2.21
C HIS A 235 -17.61 1.78 1.59
N TYR A 236 -18.62 2.18 0.82
CA TYR A 236 -18.66 3.49 0.22
C TYR A 236 -18.64 4.60 1.28
N ARG A 237 -17.61 5.43 1.20
CA ARG A 237 -17.38 6.65 1.96
C ARG A 237 -17.92 7.89 1.26
N VAL A 238 -18.03 7.82 -0.07
CA VAL A 238 -18.65 8.83 -0.92
C VAL A 238 -19.88 8.20 -1.54
N LYS A 239 -21.05 8.78 -1.27
CA LYS A 239 -22.35 8.32 -1.75
C LYS A 239 -23.07 9.42 -2.53
N PRO A 240 -24.05 9.10 -3.39
CA PRO A 240 -24.75 10.09 -4.20
C PRO A 240 -25.33 11.25 -3.37
N GLU A 241 -25.97 10.94 -2.25
CA GLU A 241 -26.59 11.91 -1.34
C GLU A 241 -25.60 12.94 -0.72
N MET A 242 -24.30 12.68 -0.79
CA MET A 242 -23.26 13.59 -0.31
C MET A 242 -22.85 14.63 -1.36
N ILE A 243 -23.17 14.40 -2.63
CA ILE A 243 -22.70 15.22 -3.75
C ILE A 243 -23.80 16.22 -4.11
N LYS A 244 -23.64 17.45 -3.61
CA LYS A 244 -24.53 18.58 -3.90
C LYS A 244 -23.74 19.67 -4.61
N ILE A 245 -23.42 19.43 -5.88
CA ILE A 245 -22.53 20.27 -6.68
C ILE A 245 -23.32 21.19 -7.62
N LYS A 246 -22.72 22.34 -7.95
CA LYS A 246 -23.20 23.23 -9.03
C LYS A 246 -22.36 23.10 -10.30
N ASP A 247 -21.06 22.86 -10.13
CA ASP A 247 -20.06 22.75 -11.18
C ASP A 247 -19.58 21.31 -11.37
N LYS A 248 -18.75 21.06 -12.40
CA LYS A 248 -18.18 19.73 -12.68
C LYS A 248 -17.32 19.25 -11.52
N LEU A 249 -17.55 18.02 -11.06
CA LEU A 249 -16.74 17.34 -10.06
C LEU A 249 -16.12 16.07 -10.66
N ILE A 250 -14.80 16.01 -10.67
CA ILE A 250 -14.07 14.79 -11.04
C ILE A 250 -13.78 13.99 -9.78
N ILE A 251 -14.07 12.70 -9.80
CA ILE A 251 -13.84 11.80 -8.68
C ILE A 251 -12.87 10.70 -9.10
N VAL A 252 -11.86 10.49 -8.28
CA VAL A 252 -10.87 9.44 -8.46
C VAL A 252 -10.74 8.64 -7.18
N ASP A 253 -11.05 7.35 -7.23
CA ASP A 253 -10.87 6.44 -6.10
C ASP A 253 -9.64 5.55 -6.28
N VAL A 254 -8.56 5.87 -5.57
CA VAL A 254 -7.31 5.09 -5.53
C VAL A 254 -7.22 4.22 -4.26
N SER A 255 -8.36 3.96 -3.63
CA SER A 255 -8.44 3.08 -2.46
C SER A 255 -8.29 1.61 -2.88
N PRO A 256 -7.67 0.75 -2.05
CA PRO A 256 -7.57 -0.68 -2.33
C PRO A 256 -8.94 -1.39 -2.45
N PHE A 257 -9.96 -0.83 -1.82
CA PHE A 257 -11.36 -1.25 -1.92
C PHE A 257 -12.17 -0.06 -2.41
N ARG A 258 -13.18 -0.29 -3.25
CA ARG A 258 -14.05 0.81 -3.73
C ARG A 258 -14.71 1.54 -2.56
N ASN A 259 -14.40 2.81 -2.43
CA ASN A 259 -14.86 3.74 -1.42
C ASN A 259 -15.80 4.79 -2.01
N VAL A 260 -15.90 4.88 -3.33
CA VAL A 260 -16.92 5.69 -4.01
C VAL A 260 -18.03 4.77 -4.53
N ASP A 261 -19.27 5.11 -4.20
CA ASP A 261 -20.45 4.41 -4.73
C ASP A 261 -20.54 4.64 -6.24
N PRO A 262 -20.62 3.60 -7.09
CA PRO A 262 -20.65 3.77 -8.53
C PRO A 262 -21.85 4.58 -9.03
N ARG A 263 -22.94 4.68 -8.25
CA ARG A 263 -24.13 5.48 -8.59
C ARG A 263 -23.85 6.98 -8.62
N VAL A 264 -22.73 7.46 -8.07
CA VAL A 264 -22.36 8.88 -8.19
C VAL A 264 -22.21 9.33 -9.64
N LYS A 265 -21.93 8.40 -10.56
CA LYS A 265 -21.85 8.67 -12.01
C LYS A 265 -23.20 9.07 -12.64
N GLU A 266 -24.30 8.79 -11.96
CA GLU A 266 -25.66 9.13 -12.41
C GLU A 266 -25.99 10.60 -12.14
N ILE A 267 -25.19 11.27 -11.30
CA ILE A 267 -25.36 12.69 -10.99
C ILE A 267 -24.79 13.51 -12.14
N GLU A 268 -25.62 14.43 -12.66
CA GLU A 268 -25.20 15.38 -13.68
C GLU A 268 -23.96 16.15 -13.22
N LYS A 269 -22.98 16.35 -14.11
CA LYS A 269 -21.70 17.03 -13.86
C LYS A 269 -20.70 16.25 -12.98
N VAL A 270 -21.01 15.04 -12.53
CA VAL A 270 -20.01 14.14 -11.91
C VAL A 270 -19.30 13.32 -12.98
N MET A 271 -17.98 13.20 -12.84
CA MET A 271 -17.16 12.34 -13.68
C MET A 271 -16.31 11.42 -12.80
N LEU A 272 -16.63 10.13 -12.79
CA LEU A 272 -15.92 9.11 -12.02
C LEU A 272 -14.92 8.38 -12.92
N LEU A 273 -13.62 8.58 -12.72
CA LEU A 273 -12.56 8.07 -13.62
C LEU A 273 -12.13 6.61 -13.35
N ASN A 274 -12.82 5.91 -12.45
CA ASN A 274 -12.38 4.60 -11.99
C ASN A 274 -12.40 3.52 -13.09
N SER A 275 -13.32 3.59 -14.04
CA SER A 275 -13.38 2.66 -15.18
C SER A 275 -12.17 2.76 -16.09
N GLU A 276 -11.73 3.98 -16.37
CA GLU A 276 -10.59 4.32 -17.22
C GLU A 276 -9.30 3.88 -16.56
N ILE A 277 -9.15 4.20 -15.27
CA ILE A 277 -8.00 3.77 -14.46
C ILE A 277 -7.92 2.24 -14.41
N ASP A 278 -9.05 1.56 -14.18
CA ASP A 278 -9.09 0.10 -14.11
C ASP A 278 -8.72 -0.57 -15.43
N LYS A 279 -9.04 0.06 -16.56
CA LYS A 279 -8.65 -0.44 -17.88
C LYS A 279 -7.14 -0.44 -18.03
N VAL A 280 -6.48 0.68 -17.73
CA VAL A 280 -5.01 0.79 -17.81
C VAL A 280 -4.34 -0.15 -16.82
N ILE A 281 -4.87 -0.30 -15.60
CA ILE A 281 -4.35 -1.28 -14.63
C ILE A 281 -4.39 -2.70 -15.21
N ARG A 282 -5.48 -3.11 -15.89
CA ARG A 282 -5.57 -4.44 -16.51
C ARG A 282 -4.53 -4.63 -17.61
N GLU A 283 -4.33 -3.64 -18.47
CA GLU A 283 -3.30 -3.67 -19.52
C GLU A 283 -1.89 -3.79 -18.92
N ASN A 284 -1.61 -3.02 -17.85
CA ASN A 284 -0.34 -3.08 -17.12
C ASN A 284 -0.11 -4.46 -16.48
N MET A 285 -1.16 -5.06 -15.91
CA MET A 285 -1.10 -6.42 -15.36
C MET A 285 -0.66 -7.44 -16.42
N GLU A 286 -1.16 -7.33 -17.64
CA GLU A 286 -0.80 -8.23 -18.75
C GLU A 286 0.63 -8.05 -19.21
N ALA A 287 1.11 -6.80 -19.28
CA ALA A 287 2.51 -6.50 -19.58
C ALA A 287 3.45 -7.06 -18.50
N MET A 288 3.14 -6.81 -17.22
CA MET A 288 3.94 -7.30 -16.08
C MET A 288 4.01 -8.82 -16.02
N ARG A 289 2.93 -9.53 -16.37
CA ARG A 289 2.90 -11.01 -16.40
C ARG A 289 3.98 -11.60 -17.31
N LYS A 290 4.33 -10.92 -18.40
CA LYS A 290 5.37 -11.36 -19.34
C LYS A 290 6.78 -11.29 -18.73
N GLU A 291 6.97 -10.44 -17.73
CA GLU A 291 8.26 -10.22 -17.06
C GLU A 291 8.46 -11.13 -15.83
N ILE A 292 7.40 -11.79 -15.33
CA ILE A 292 7.46 -12.69 -14.16
C ILE A 292 8.58 -13.74 -14.28
N PRO A 293 8.80 -14.43 -15.42
CA PRO A 293 9.87 -15.42 -15.53
C PRO A 293 11.27 -14.83 -15.29
N LYS A 294 11.52 -13.59 -15.72
CA LYS A 294 12.80 -12.91 -15.47
C LYS A 294 12.94 -12.53 -14.01
N VAL A 295 11.86 -12.05 -13.38
CA VAL A 295 11.83 -11.76 -11.94
C VAL A 295 12.13 -13.01 -11.12
N GLU A 296 11.47 -14.14 -11.41
CA GLU A 296 11.73 -15.41 -10.73
C GLU A 296 13.20 -15.85 -10.87
N LYS A 297 13.81 -15.66 -12.04
CA LYS A 297 15.24 -15.96 -12.23
C LYS A 297 16.13 -15.15 -11.29
N ILE A 298 15.88 -13.84 -11.15
CA ILE A 298 16.62 -12.96 -10.22
C ILE A 298 16.45 -13.45 -8.77
N ILE A 299 15.22 -13.86 -8.41
CA ILE A 299 14.89 -14.38 -7.08
C ILE A 299 15.68 -15.67 -6.79
N GLU A 300 15.74 -16.62 -7.74
CA GLU A 300 16.50 -17.86 -7.58
C GLU A 300 18.00 -17.61 -7.40
N GLU A 301 18.56 -16.70 -8.18
CA GLU A 301 19.97 -16.31 -8.07
C GLU A 301 20.30 -15.73 -6.71
N GLU A 302 19.46 -14.84 -6.17
CA GLU A 302 19.68 -14.27 -4.84
C GLU A 302 19.48 -15.29 -3.72
N ILE A 303 18.50 -16.19 -3.83
CA ILE A 303 18.32 -17.26 -2.84
C ILE A 303 19.57 -18.14 -2.75
N LYS A 304 20.17 -18.51 -3.90
CA LYS A 304 21.44 -19.27 -3.92
C LYS A 304 22.54 -18.51 -3.20
N ARG A 305 22.71 -17.21 -3.50
CA ARG A 305 23.70 -16.36 -2.85
C ARG A 305 23.49 -16.26 -1.33
N LEU A 306 22.24 -16.14 -0.88
CA LEU A 306 21.92 -16.03 0.54
C LEU A 306 22.20 -17.35 1.28
N LYS A 307 22.05 -18.51 0.64
CA LYS A 307 22.42 -19.82 1.21
C LYS A 307 23.92 -19.96 1.44
N GLU A 308 24.74 -19.39 0.56
CA GLU A 308 26.21 -19.43 0.69
C GLU A 308 26.73 -18.56 1.85
N GLY A 309 25.96 -17.56 2.29
CA GLY A 309 26.38 -16.62 3.34
C GLY A 309 26.31 -17.16 4.77
N GLU A 310 25.72 -18.33 5.03
CA GLU A 310 25.51 -18.97 6.36
C GLU A 310 24.82 -18.09 7.45
N GLU A 311 24.41 -16.86 7.13
CA GLU A 311 23.84 -15.87 8.06
C GLU A 311 22.40 -16.19 8.49
N CYS A 312 21.67 -16.99 7.71
CA CYS A 312 20.30 -17.37 7.99
C CYS A 312 20.07 -18.88 7.74
N PRO A 313 19.29 -19.58 8.59
CA PRO A 313 18.95 -20.99 8.38
C PRO A 313 17.98 -21.12 7.20
N LEU A 314 18.54 -21.20 6.00
CA LEU A 314 17.85 -21.43 4.74
C LEU A 314 17.75 -22.91 4.38
#